data_AF-A0A5C5VNT9-F1
#
_entry.id   AF-A0A5C5VNT9-F1
#
_cell.length_a   1.000
_cell.length_b   1.000
_cell.length_c   1.000
_cell.angle_alpha   90.00
_cell.angle_beta   90.00
_cell.angle_gamma   90.00
#
_symmetry.space_group_name_H-M   'P 1'
#
loop_
_entity.id
_entity.type
_entity.pdbx_description
1 polymer ?
#
loop_
_entity_poly.entity_id
_entity_poly.type
_entity_poly.pdbx_seq_one_letter_code
_entity_poly.pdbx_strand_id
1 'polypeptide(L)'
;MSARTWLVFVLLAGPALAAAQSKNQQIQWETNSQRGIATAQQSHRPLMIYVVGSTDERENQLENAQRRSFANADVLSVSRRFVCVRVSRSQGRNLLRDLDLSVLGNMEIVFISPDAKMIDRVAPSEVAAPDAFCQKMAAAFDSYRTGLFNNELKPKLEDKEAKAADLKIALGFIREFTILKADETVVKVAKDQAVTKDVRAAAFDTLALLATKPAVETLLEAARAGDADAGARLGDVLPGGAEYMLEALEDNDSKFAIKVYDSLLKICQIKNKKPASFWEKAPEKQRRDELERVKQAARETAKRWRDQYAEYR
;
A
#
# COMPACT_ATOMS: atom_id res chain seq x y z
N MET A 1 50.06 2.37 -34.32
CA MET A 1 49.10 2.43 -33.21
C MET A 1 47.83 3.09 -33.75
N SER A 2 46.78 2.30 -34.00
CA SER A 2 45.55 2.74 -34.67
C SER A 2 44.40 2.77 -33.66
N ALA A 3 43.76 3.93 -33.51
CA ALA A 3 42.65 4.16 -32.59
C ALA A 3 41.33 3.65 -33.20
N ARG A 4 40.66 2.75 -32.49
CA ARG A 4 39.32 2.24 -32.84
C ARG A 4 38.25 3.08 -32.16
N THR A 5 37.55 3.86 -32.97
CA THR A 5 36.33 4.60 -32.59
C THR A 5 35.15 3.64 -32.54
N TRP A 6 34.54 3.45 -31.37
CA TRP A 6 33.29 2.71 -31.21
C TRP A 6 32.10 3.66 -31.33
N LEU A 7 31.28 3.46 -32.35
CA LEU A 7 29.98 4.12 -32.54
C LEU A 7 28.95 3.43 -31.63
N VAL A 8 28.48 4.14 -30.60
CA VAL A 8 27.35 3.72 -29.78
C VAL A 8 26.06 4.16 -30.48
N PHE A 9 25.33 3.20 -31.06
CA PHE A 9 23.95 3.42 -31.51
C PHE A 9 23.01 3.36 -30.30
N VAL A 10 22.51 4.52 -29.87
CA VAL A 10 21.40 4.61 -28.91
C VAL A 10 20.10 4.39 -29.68
N LEU A 11 19.54 3.18 -29.58
CA LEU A 11 18.22 2.84 -30.08
C LEU A 11 17.16 3.48 -29.17
N LEU A 12 16.55 4.57 -29.66
CA LEU A 12 15.33 5.16 -29.12
C LEU A 12 14.13 4.23 -29.39
N ALA A 13 14.03 3.15 -28.61
CA ALA A 13 12.82 2.33 -28.55
C ALA A 13 11.79 3.05 -27.66
N GLY A 14 10.78 3.65 -28.28
CA GLY A 14 9.79 4.50 -27.62
C GLY A 14 8.81 3.77 -26.68
N PRO A 15 8.10 4.53 -25.82
CA PRO A 15 7.19 4.03 -24.78
C PRO A 15 5.90 3.33 -25.26
N ALA A 16 5.78 2.97 -26.54
CA ALA A 16 4.57 2.38 -27.12
C ALA A 16 4.34 0.90 -26.74
N LEU A 17 5.32 0.22 -26.15
CA LEU A 17 5.23 -1.20 -25.76
C LEU A 17 4.44 -1.45 -24.46
N ALA A 18 4.23 -0.43 -23.61
CA ALA A 18 3.51 -0.61 -22.35
C ALA A 18 1.97 -0.70 -22.51
N ALA A 19 1.41 -0.10 -23.56
CA ALA A 19 -0.04 -0.06 -23.78
C ALA A 19 -0.61 -1.34 -24.42
N ALA A 20 0.24 -2.21 -25.00
CA ALA A 20 -0.20 -3.42 -25.68
C ALA A 20 -0.37 -4.65 -24.75
N GLN A 21 0.12 -4.59 -23.50
CA GLN A 21 0.02 -5.69 -22.53
C GLN A 21 -1.26 -5.66 -21.65
N SER A 22 -2.12 -4.65 -21.79
CA SER A 22 -3.33 -4.51 -20.96
C SER A 22 -4.55 -5.29 -21.45
N LYS A 23 -4.53 -5.82 -22.69
CA LYS A 23 -5.75 -6.38 -23.33
C LYS A 23 -6.26 -7.70 -22.77
N ASN A 24 -5.52 -8.39 -21.90
CA ASN A 24 -5.94 -9.66 -21.28
C ASN A 24 -5.68 -9.71 -19.77
N GLN A 25 -5.73 -8.56 -19.07
CA GLN A 25 -5.65 -8.61 -17.61
C GLN A 25 -6.95 -9.20 -17.06
N GLN A 26 -6.86 -10.38 -16.46
CA GLN A 26 -7.93 -11.07 -15.74
C GLN A 26 -7.40 -11.48 -14.36
N ILE A 27 -8.31 -11.66 -13.40
CA ILE A 27 -7.95 -12.19 -12.08
C ILE A 27 -7.28 -13.55 -12.27
N GLN A 28 -6.09 -13.70 -11.67
CA GLN A 28 -5.32 -14.94 -11.74
C GLN A 28 -5.90 -15.94 -10.73
N TRP A 29 -6.89 -16.70 -11.17
CA TRP A 29 -7.56 -17.70 -10.36
C TRP A 29 -6.71 -18.96 -10.22
N GLU A 30 -6.32 -19.28 -8.99
CA GLU A 30 -5.77 -20.59 -8.66
C GLU A 30 -6.87 -21.65 -8.69
N THR A 31 -6.66 -22.74 -9.44
CA THR A 31 -7.61 -23.86 -9.52
C THR A 31 -7.26 -24.99 -8.56
N ASN A 32 -6.01 -25.08 -8.11
CA ASN A 32 -5.61 -25.97 -7.03
C ASN A 32 -5.81 -25.27 -5.68
N SER A 33 -6.95 -25.53 -5.04
CA SER A 33 -7.32 -24.87 -3.79
C SER A 33 -6.33 -25.08 -2.64
N GLN A 34 -5.70 -26.24 -2.54
CA GLN A 34 -4.68 -26.50 -1.52
C GLN A 34 -3.44 -25.61 -1.73
N ARG A 35 -3.00 -25.45 -2.99
CA ARG A 35 -1.90 -24.53 -3.31
C ARG A 35 -2.27 -23.08 -2.99
N GLY A 36 -3.51 -22.68 -3.27
CA GLY A 36 -4.03 -21.36 -2.92
C GLY A 36 -3.99 -21.11 -1.41
N ILE A 37 -4.48 -22.04 -0.60
CA ILE A 37 -4.46 -21.95 0.87
C ILE A 37 -3.03 -21.88 1.41
N ALA A 38 -2.15 -22.76 0.93
CA ALA A 38 -0.73 -22.74 1.33
C ALA A 38 -0.06 -21.40 0.98
N THR A 39 -0.39 -20.82 -0.17
CA THR A 39 0.11 -19.51 -0.60
C THR A 39 -0.41 -18.39 0.29
N ALA A 40 -1.70 -18.42 0.65
CA ALA A 40 -2.30 -17.46 1.57
C ALA A 40 -1.66 -17.52 2.96
N GLN A 41 -1.41 -18.73 3.48
CA GLN A 41 -0.73 -18.95 4.74
C GLN A 41 0.72 -18.44 4.72
N GLN A 42 1.47 -18.75 3.67
CA GLN A 42 2.87 -18.32 3.53
C GLN A 42 3.01 -16.81 3.35
N SER A 43 2.10 -16.18 2.60
CA SER A 43 2.11 -14.73 2.34
C SER A 43 1.32 -13.91 3.33
N HIS A 44 0.66 -14.55 4.30
CA HIS A 44 -0.27 -13.92 5.24
C HIS A 44 -1.36 -13.06 4.56
N ARG A 45 -1.78 -13.43 3.34
CA ARG A 45 -2.81 -12.70 2.59
C ARG A 45 -4.16 -13.40 2.68
N PRO A 46 -5.28 -12.67 2.79
CA PRO A 46 -6.59 -13.27 2.80
C PRO A 46 -6.89 -13.96 1.47
N LEU A 47 -7.69 -15.02 1.52
CA LEU A 47 -8.21 -15.75 0.38
C LEU A 47 -9.46 -15.03 -0.16
N MET A 48 -9.55 -14.94 -1.48
CA MET A 48 -10.80 -14.64 -2.19
C MET A 48 -11.22 -15.88 -2.96
N ILE A 49 -12.24 -16.58 -2.49
CA ILE A 49 -12.70 -17.85 -3.05
C ILE A 49 -13.93 -17.61 -3.91
N TYR A 50 -13.83 -17.93 -5.20
CA TYR A 50 -14.96 -17.94 -6.13
C TYR A 50 -15.52 -19.36 -6.26
N VAL A 51 -16.74 -19.55 -5.76
CA VAL A 51 -17.42 -20.85 -5.77
C VAL A 51 -18.24 -20.97 -7.05
N VAL A 52 -17.95 -21.98 -7.86
CA VAL A 52 -18.61 -22.17 -9.16
C VAL A 52 -19.32 -23.52 -9.22
N GLY A 53 -20.61 -23.50 -9.60
CA GLY A 53 -21.40 -24.70 -9.85
C GLY A 53 -21.13 -25.38 -11.20
N SER A 54 -21.83 -26.51 -11.39
CA SER A 54 -21.85 -27.24 -12.67
C SER A 54 -22.36 -26.34 -13.79
N THR A 55 -21.88 -26.60 -15.01
CA THR A 55 -22.21 -25.78 -16.20
C THR A 55 -23.72 -25.69 -16.44
N ASP A 56 -24.49 -26.71 -16.08
CA ASP A 56 -25.95 -26.76 -16.26
C ASP A 56 -26.73 -25.84 -15.30
N GLU A 57 -26.12 -25.39 -14.21
CA GLU A 57 -26.74 -24.53 -13.18
C GLU A 57 -26.40 -23.05 -13.38
N ARG A 58 -25.79 -22.68 -14.52
CA ARG A 58 -25.33 -21.30 -14.75
C ARG A 58 -26.34 -20.51 -15.55
N GLU A 59 -26.79 -19.40 -14.98
CA GLU A 59 -27.48 -18.36 -15.73
C GLU A 59 -26.46 -17.62 -16.62
N ASN A 60 -26.51 -17.89 -17.92
CA ASN A 60 -25.57 -17.33 -18.91
C ASN A 60 -25.43 -15.80 -18.81
N GLN A 61 -26.50 -15.08 -18.44
CA GLN A 61 -26.44 -13.62 -18.29
C GLN A 61 -25.65 -13.18 -17.06
N LEU A 62 -25.88 -13.81 -15.91
CA LEU A 62 -25.18 -13.50 -14.67
C LEU A 62 -23.69 -13.85 -14.77
N GLU A 63 -23.35 -14.98 -15.40
CA GLU A 63 -21.94 -15.37 -15.59
C GLU A 63 -21.21 -14.37 -16.46
N ASN A 64 -21.84 -13.92 -17.56
CA ASN A 64 -21.26 -12.90 -18.42
C ASN A 64 -21.11 -11.55 -17.69
N ALA A 65 -22.05 -11.20 -16.80
CA ALA A 65 -21.94 -9.99 -15.99
C ALA A 65 -20.78 -10.07 -14.98
N GLN A 66 -20.63 -11.19 -14.25
CA GLN A 66 -19.49 -11.39 -13.36
C GLN A 66 -18.16 -11.44 -14.11
N ARG A 67 -18.09 -12.09 -15.27
CA ARG A 67 -16.87 -12.08 -16.11
C ARG A 67 -16.47 -10.67 -16.53
N ARG A 68 -17.44 -9.80 -16.84
CA ARG A 68 -17.17 -8.37 -17.12
C ARG A 68 -16.66 -7.64 -15.87
N SER A 69 -17.26 -7.91 -14.71
CA SER A 69 -16.81 -7.38 -13.43
C SER A 69 -15.37 -7.79 -13.11
N PHE A 70 -15.00 -9.06 -13.28
CA PHE A 70 -13.63 -9.54 -13.07
C PHE A 70 -12.59 -8.98 -14.04
N ALA A 71 -13.01 -8.42 -15.17
CA ALA A 71 -12.15 -7.75 -16.14
C ALA A 71 -12.07 -6.22 -15.91
N ASN A 72 -12.84 -5.68 -14.96
CA ASN A 72 -12.76 -4.28 -14.58
C ASN A 72 -11.39 -3.98 -13.94
N ALA A 73 -10.78 -2.84 -14.32
CA ALA A 73 -9.43 -2.48 -13.90
C ALA A 73 -9.30 -2.28 -12.37
N ASP A 74 -10.32 -1.72 -11.73
CA ASP A 74 -10.34 -1.45 -10.30
C ASP A 74 -10.48 -2.77 -9.53
N VAL A 75 -11.39 -3.65 -9.98
CA VAL A 75 -11.53 -5.02 -9.43
C VAL A 75 -10.21 -5.77 -9.52
N LEU A 76 -9.53 -5.69 -10.67
CA LEU A 76 -8.21 -6.30 -10.86
C LEU A 76 -7.16 -5.72 -9.91
N SER A 77 -7.15 -4.40 -9.72
CA SER A 77 -6.23 -3.74 -8.80
C SER A 77 -6.44 -4.23 -7.36
N VAL A 78 -7.68 -4.23 -6.88
CA VAL A 78 -8.02 -4.65 -5.51
C VAL A 78 -7.80 -6.15 -5.33
N SER A 79 -8.04 -6.98 -6.36
CA SER A 79 -7.85 -8.44 -6.29
C SER A 79 -6.42 -8.87 -5.95
N ARG A 80 -5.41 -8.06 -6.28
CA ARG A 80 -4.00 -8.34 -5.98
C ARG A 80 -3.68 -8.37 -4.47
N ARG A 81 -4.59 -7.85 -3.64
CA ARG A 81 -4.50 -7.89 -2.18
C ARG A 81 -4.87 -9.26 -1.61
N PHE A 82 -5.44 -10.14 -2.43
CA PHE A 82 -5.92 -11.46 -2.05
C PHE A 82 -5.16 -12.56 -2.79
N VAL A 83 -5.17 -13.77 -2.22
CA VAL A 83 -4.91 -14.99 -2.98
C VAL A 83 -6.24 -15.46 -3.57
N CYS A 84 -6.36 -15.36 -4.90
CA CYS A 84 -7.60 -15.63 -5.62
C CYS A 84 -7.69 -17.12 -5.96
N VAL A 85 -8.71 -17.81 -5.45
CA VAL A 85 -8.92 -19.25 -5.64
C VAL A 85 -10.27 -19.49 -6.28
N ARG A 86 -10.33 -20.32 -7.31
CA ARG A 86 -11.59 -20.76 -7.92
C ARG A 86 -11.85 -22.21 -7.53
N VAL A 87 -12.99 -22.45 -6.90
CA VAL A 87 -13.38 -23.76 -6.40
C VAL A 87 -14.63 -24.23 -7.12
N SER A 88 -14.55 -25.41 -7.75
CA SER A 88 -15.74 -26.10 -8.26
C SER A 88 -16.49 -26.77 -7.12
N ARG A 89 -17.81 -26.61 -7.06
CA ARG A 89 -18.67 -27.28 -6.05
C ARG A 89 -18.53 -28.80 -6.07
N SER A 90 -18.29 -29.42 -7.23
CA SER A 90 -18.17 -30.88 -7.33
C SER A 90 -16.82 -31.39 -6.82
N GLN A 91 -15.74 -30.68 -7.14
CA GLN A 91 -14.36 -31.07 -6.79
C GLN A 91 -13.94 -30.60 -5.39
N GLY A 92 -14.52 -29.51 -4.90
CA GLY A 92 -14.13 -28.84 -3.65
C GLY A 92 -15.06 -29.09 -2.47
N ARG A 93 -15.94 -30.10 -2.50
CA ARG A 93 -16.96 -30.31 -1.45
C ARG A 93 -16.40 -30.36 -0.03
N ASN A 94 -15.28 -31.06 0.16
CA ASN A 94 -14.64 -31.18 1.48
C ASN A 94 -14.14 -29.82 1.93
N LEU A 95 -13.41 -29.10 1.07
CA LEU A 95 -12.92 -27.76 1.39
C LEU A 95 -14.07 -26.78 1.71
N LEU A 96 -15.14 -26.80 0.91
CA LEU A 96 -16.30 -25.95 1.18
C LEU A 96 -16.91 -26.26 2.55
N ARG A 97 -17.04 -27.53 2.92
CA ARG A 97 -17.52 -27.93 4.26
C ARG A 97 -16.55 -27.53 5.37
N ASP A 98 -15.26 -27.72 5.17
CA ASP A 98 -14.22 -27.40 6.16
C ASP A 98 -14.17 -25.89 6.46
N LEU A 99 -14.53 -25.07 5.47
CA LEU A 99 -14.62 -23.61 5.57
C LEU A 99 -16.03 -23.11 5.96
N ASP A 100 -16.94 -24.01 6.32
CA ASP A 100 -18.35 -23.71 6.63
C ASP A 100 -19.07 -22.92 5.51
N LEU A 101 -18.72 -23.23 4.26
CA LEU A 101 -19.32 -22.65 3.07
C LEU A 101 -20.49 -23.50 2.60
N SER A 102 -21.51 -22.81 2.08
CA SER A 102 -22.65 -23.48 1.51
C SER A 102 -22.21 -24.34 0.33
N VAL A 103 -22.40 -25.64 0.44
CA VAL A 103 -22.25 -26.56 -0.71
C VAL A 103 -23.29 -26.29 -1.80
N LEU A 104 -24.30 -25.45 -1.51
CA LEU A 104 -25.31 -24.96 -2.44
C LEU A 104 -24.96 -23.59 -3.05
N GLY A 105 -23.96 -22.89 -2.52
CA GLY A 105 -23.54 -21.59 -3.03
C GLY A 105 -23.05 -21.69 -4.47
N ASN A 106 -23.64 -20.92 -5.38
CA ASN A 106 -23.27 -20.89 -6.79
C ASN A 106 -22.94 -19.45 -7.18
N MET A 107 -21.76 -19.25 -7.77
CA MET A 107 -21.27 -17.95 -8.26
C MET A 107 -21.12 -16.88 -7.15
N GLU A 108 -20.94 -17.30 -5.91
CA GLU A 108 -20.65 -16.39 -4.79
C GLU A 108 -19.13 -16.24 -4.58
N ILE A 109 -18.76 -15.11 -3.99
CA ILE A 109 -17.38 -14.85 -3.53
C ILE A 109 -17.37 -14.87 -2.02
N VAL A 110 -16.34 -15.51 -1.46
CA VAL A 110 -16.12 -15.60 -0.02
C VAL A 110 -14.72 -15.09 0.29
N PHE A 111 -14.59 -14.25 1.32
CA PHE A 111 -13.31 -13.80 1.83
C PHE A 111 -12.98 -14.51 3.14
N ILE A 112 -11.78 -15.09 3.22
CA ILE A 112 -11.34 -15.88 4.38
C ILE A 112 -9.93 -15.47 4.74
N SER A 113 -9.62 -15.39 6.03
CA SER A 113 -8.26 -15.16 6.51
C SER A 113 -7.35 -16.38 6.28
N PRO A 114 -6.01 -16.23 6.36
CA PRO A 114 -5.07 -17.35 6.22
C PRO A 114 -5.28 -18.49 7.24
N ASP A 115 -5.84 -18.18 8.40
CA ASP A 115 -6.20 -19.13 9.47
C ASP A 115 -7.64 -19.66 9.35
N ALA A 116 -8.23 -19.59 8.15
CA ALA A 116 -9.53 -20.15 7.79
C ALA A 116 -10.74 -19.52 8.51
N LYS A 117 -10.63 -18.28 9.01
CA LYS A 117 -11.78 -17.55 9.56
C LYS A 117 -12.50 -16.78 8.47
N MET A 118 -13.83 -16.89 8.46
CA MET A 118 -14.69 -16.10 7.57
C MET A 118 -14.51 -14.60 7.84
N ILE A 119 -14.28 -13.83 6.78
CA ILE A 119 -14.23 -12.37 6.85
C ILE A 119 -15.56 -11.78 6.36
N ASP A 120 -15.97 -12.13 5.14
CA ASP A 120 -17.20 -11.63 4.51
C ASP A 120 -17.62 -12.51 3.32
N ARG A 121 -18.85 -12.33 2.83
CA ARG A 121 -19.43 -13.02 1.67
C ARG A 121 -20.12 -12.03 0.75
N VAL A 122 -19.99 -12.23 -0.55
CA VAL A 122 -20.60 -11.39 -1.59
C VAL A 122 -21.55 -12.22 -2.43
N ALA A 123 -22.80 -11.77 -2.54
CA ALA A 123 -23.81 -12.45 -3.31
C ALA A 123 -23.51 -12.38 -4.82
N PRO A 124 -23.99 -13.35 -5.63
CA PRO A 124 -23.68 -13.40 -7.06
C PRO A 124 -24.03 -12.13 -7.84
N SER A 125 -25.15 -11.47 -7.49
CA SER A 125 -25.59 -10.21 -8.12
C SER A 125 -24.66 -9.04 -7.80
N GLU A 126 -24.13 -8.98 -6.58
CA GLU A 126 -23.16 -7.95 -6.16
C GLU A 126 -21.81 -8.15 -6.84
N VAL A 127 -21.35 -9.40 -7.01
CA VAL A 127 -20.14 -9.71 -7.79
C VAL A 127 -20.28 -9.24 -9.25
N ALA A 128 -21.50 -9.27 -9.78
CA ALA A 128 -21.79 -8.85 -11.16
C ALA A 128 -21.72 -7.32 -11.37
N ALA A 129 -21.70 -6.54 -10.28
CA ALA A 129 -21.62 -5.08 -10.29
C ALA A 129 -20.21 -4.64 -9.83
N PRO A 130 -19.34 -4.15 -10.73
CA PRO A 130 -17.92 -3.93 -10.43
C PRO A 130 -17.68 -2.97 -9.25
N ASP A 131 -18.39 -1.85 -9.20
CA ASP A 131 -18.19 -0.85 -8.15
C ASP A 131 -18.59 -1.39 -6.76
N ALA A 132 -19.73 -2.07 -6.68
CA ALA A 132 -20.20 -2.71 -5.45
C ALA A 132 -19.22 -3.82 -5.03
N PHE A 133 -18.72 -4.60 -5.99
CA PHE A 133 -17.76 -5.65 -5.72
C PHE A 133 -16.42 -5.11 -5.21
N CYS A 134 -15.88 -4.04 -5.82
CA CYS A 134 -14.70 -3.33 -5.33
C CYS A 134 -14.87 -2.85 -3.89
N GLN A 135 -16.01 -2.23 -3.57
CA GLN A 135 -16.30 -1.76 -2.20
C GLN A 135 -16.31 -2.92 -1.20
N LYS A 136 -16.93 -4.05 -1.54
CA LYS A 136 -16.94 -5.25 -0.70
C LYS A 136 -15.54 -5.84 -0.52
N MET A 137 -14.75 -5.93 -1.58
CA MET A 137 -13.35 -6.39 -1.51
C MET A 137 -12.51 -5.47 -0.61
N ALA A 138 -12.66 -4.15 -0.76
CA ALA A 138 -11.95 -3.18 0.08
C ALA A 138 -12.36 -3.31 1.55
N ALA A 139 -13.65 -3.42 1.84
CA ALA A 139 -14.18 -3.60 3.20
C ALA A 139 -13.70 -4.92 3.83
N ALA A 140 -13.73 -6.03 3.08
CA ALA A 140 -13.22 -7.31 3.55
C ALA A 140 -11.71 -7.23 3.87
N PHE A 141 -10.92 -6.59 3.02
CA PHE A 141 -9.50 -6.41 3.27
C PHE A 141 -9.21 -5.49 4.47
N ASP A 142 -10.01 -4.44 4.68
CA ASP A 142 -9.88 -3.58 5.86
C ASP A 142 -10.24 -4.30 7.16
N SER A 143 -11.32 -5.10 7.12
CA SER A 143 -11.71 -5.98 8.24
C SER A 143 -10.58 -6.94 8.61
N TYR A 144 -9.99 -7.62 7.60
CA TYR A 144 -8.83 -8.49 7.80
C TYR A 144 -7.67 -7.78 8.47
N ARG A 145 -7.24 -6.64 7.93
CA ARG A 145 -6.09 -5.88 8.45
C ARG A 145 -6.34 -5.35 9.86
N THR A 146 -7.56 -4.91 10.14
CA THR A 146 -7.97 -4.49 11.48
C THR A 146 -7.88 -5.65 12.46
N GLY A 147 -8.38 -6.83 12.08
CA GLY A 147 -8.27 -8.05 12.88
C GLY A 147 -6.82 -8.47 13.13
N LEU A 148 -6.00 -8.52 12.08
CA LEU A 148 -4.57 -8.83 12.15
C LEU A 148 -3.85 -7.88 13.11
N PHE A 149 -4.10 -6.57 13.00
CA PHE A 149 -3.49 -5.58 13.87
C PHE A 149 -3.91 -5.76 15.33
N ASN A 150 -5.20 -5.80 15.61
CA ASN A 150 -5.70 -5.83 16.99
C ASN A 150 -5.31 -7.13 17.71
N ASN A 151 -5.34 -8.26 17.00
CA ASN A 151 -5.20 -9.58 17.62
C ASN A 151 -3.74 -10.07 17.65
N GLU A 152 -2.90 -9.68 16.68
CA GLU A 152 -1.56 -10.25 16.53
C GLU A 152 -0.43 -9.22 16.62
N LEU A 153 -0.58 -8.05 15.98
CA LEU A 153 0.52 -7.10 15.85
C LEU A 153 0.60 -6.14 17.03
N LYS A 154 -0.54 -5.55 17.43
CA LYS A 154 -0.61 -4.58 18.53
C LYS A 154 -0.10 -5.17 19.85
N PRO A 155 -0.49 -6.39 20.28
CA PRO A 155 0.03 -6.96 21.52
C PRO A 155 1.56 -7.09 21.52
N LYS A 156 2.16 -7.44 20.37
CA LYS A 156 3.63 -7.54 20.22
C LYS A 156 4.32 -6.18 20.28
N LEU A 157 3.69 -5.14 19.73
CA LEU A 157 4.24 -3.79 19.72
C LEU A 157 4.09 -3.07 21.07
N GLU A 158 3.09 -3.44 21.87
CA GLU A 158 2.85 -2.90 23.21
C GLU A 158 3.55 -3.68 24.33
N ASP A 159 4.06 -4.88 24.03
CA ASP A 159 4.86 -5.68 24.95
C ASP A 159 6.27 -5.10 25.14
N LYS A 160 6.56 -4.67 26.38
CA LYS A 160 7.84 -4.08 26.76
C LYS A 160 9.00 -5.09 26.76
N GLU A 161 8.69 -6.38 26.80
CA GLU A 161 9.67 -7.47 26.78
C GLU A 161 9.82 -8.08 25.37
N ALA A 162 9.12 -7.53 24.38
CA ALA A 162 9.19 -8.00 23.00
C ALA A 162 10.62 -7.92 22.45
N LYS A 163 11.06 -8.99 21.79
CA LYS A 163 12.37 -9.03 21.16
C LYS A 163 12.39 -8.10 19.94
N ALA A 164 13.54 -7.50 19.66
CA ALA A 164 13.73 -6.63 18.50
C ALA A 164 13.32 -7.28 17.16
N ALA A 165 13.53 -8.58 17.00
CA ALA A 165 13.10 -9.33 15.82
C ALA A 165 11.57 -9.35 15.66
N ASP A 166 10.83 -9.58 16.76
CA ASP A 166 9.37 -9.65 16.75
C ASP A 166 8.75 -8.28 16.44
N LEU A 167 9.32 -7.21 17.01
CA LEU A 167 8.92 -5.83 16.71
C LEU A 167 9.13 -5.51 15.21
N LYS A 168 10.29 -5.89 14.65
CA LYS A 168 10.58 -5.67 13.21
C LYS A 168 9.63 -6.45 12.30
N ILE A 169 9.29 -7.68 12.66
CA ILE A 169 8.30 -8.48 11.92
C ILE A 169 6.93 -7.79 11.96
N ALA A 170 6.49 -7.33 13.15
CA ALA A 170 5.20 -6.66 13.30
C ALA A 170 5.13 -5.35 12.49
N LEU A 171 6.19 -4.53 12.54
CA LEU A 171 6.32 -3.33 11.71
C LEU A 171 6.34 -3.66 10.20
N GLY A 172 7.02 -4.75 9.83
CA GLY A 172 7.03 -5.27 8.46
C GLY A 172 5.63 -5.59 7.94
N PHE A 173 4.79 -6.24 8.74
CA PHE A 173 3.40 -6.52 8.38
C PHE A 173 2.53 -5.26 8.30
N ILE A 174 2.69 -4.31 9.23
CA ILE A 174 1.98 -3.02 9.14
C ILE A 174 2.31 -2.32 7.83
N ARG A 175 3.57 -2.37 7.41
CA ARG A 175 4.05 -1.80 6.17
C ARG A 175 3.51 -2.56 4.94
N GLU A 176 3.59 -3.88 4.94
CA GLU A 176 3.11 -4.70 3.81
C GLU A 176 1.61 -4.51 3.57
N PHE A 177 0.82 -4.43 4.65
CA PHE A 177 -0.62 -4.32 4.57
C PHE A 177 -1.15 -2.88 4.65
N THR A 178 -0.27 -1.89 4.81
CA THR A 178 -0.62 -0.46 4.99
C THR A 178 -1.72 -0.28 6.04
N ILE A 179 -1.46 -0.73 7.27
CA ILE A 179 -2.45 -0.70 8.36
C ILE A 179 -2.47 0.69 9.00
N LEU A 180 -3.31 1.59 8.49
CA LEU A 180 -3.38 2.99 8.96
C LEU A 180 -3.74 3.11 10.44
N LYS A 181 -4.56 2.20 10.99
CA LYS A 181 -4.92 2.16 12.42
C LYS A 181 -3.73 1.93 13.36
N ALA A 182 -2.59 1.48 12.83
CA ALA A 182 -1.39 1.24 13.63
C ALA A 182 -0.59 2.51 13.95
N ASP A 183 -0.92 3.65 13.35
CA ASP A 183 -0.15 4.91 13.42
C ASP A 183 0.30 5.28 14.84
N GLU A 184 -0.65 5.44 15.77
CA GLU A 184 -0.34 5.79 17.16
C GLU A 184 0.59 4.77 17.85
N THR A 185 0.45 3.49 17.52
CA THR A 185 1.27 2.42 18.11
C THR A 185 2.68 2.46 17.55
N VAL A 186 2.83 2.68 16.24
CA VAL A 186 4.14 2.84 15.59
C VAL A 186 4.85 4.11 16.09
N VAL A 187 4.11 5.20 16.30
CA VAL A 187 4.65 6.43 16.90
C VAL A 187 5.21 6.16 18.29
N LYS A 188 4.50 5.40 19.14
CA LYS A 188 5.00 5.01 20.47
C LYS A 188 6.29 4.21 20.37
N VAL A 189 6.36 3.22 19.47
CA VAL A 189 7.57 2.42 19.25
C VAL A 189 8.73 3.29 18.77
N ALA A 190 8.49 4.23 17.86
CA ALA A 190 9.53 5.13 17.34
C ALA A 190 10.09 6.07 18.43
N LYS A 191 9.24 6.50 19.37
CA LYS A 191 9.60 7.41 20.47
C LYS A 191 10.20 6.70 21.69
N ASP A 192 10.09 5.38 21.78
CA ASP A 192 10.65 4.62 22.89
C ASP A 192 12.20 4.68 22.87
N GLN A 193 12.78 5.02 24.02
CA GLN A 193 14.24 5.07 24.18
C GLN A 193 14.83 3.68 24.42
N ALA A 194 14.02 2.72 24.89
CA ALA A 194 14.44 1.36 25.15
C ALA A 194 14.58 0.53 23.87
N VAL A 195 13.92 0.91 22.77
CA VAL A 195 14.04 0.16 21.51
C VAL A 195 15.40 0.39 20.86
N THR A 196 15.94 -0.68 20.26
CA THR A 196 17.19 -0.62 19.52
C THR A 196 17.10 0.32 18.31
N LYS A 197 18.25 0.84 17.85
CA LYS A 197 18.33 1.70 16.66
C LYS A 197 17.68 1.06 15.42
N ASP A 198 17.89 -0.23 15.21
CA ASP A 198 17.34 -0.97 14.07
C ASP A 198 15.81 -1.06 14.10
N VAL A 199 15.22 -1.24 15.28
CA VAL A 199 13.75 -1.24 15.46
C VAL A 199 13.21 0.17 15.20
N ARG A 200 13.87 1.20 15.73
CA ARG A 200 13.48 2.60 15.50
C ARG A 200 13.53 2.97 14.02
N ALA A 201 14.58 2.56 13.30
CA ALA A 201 14.68 2.76 11.86
C ALA A 201 13.53 2.06 11.10
N ALA A 202 13.18 0.83 11.48
CA ALA A 202 12.02 0.13 10.92
C ALA A 202 10.68 0.84 11.23
N ALA A 203 10.56 1.45 12.41
CA ALA A 203 9.39 2.25 12.77
C ALA A 203 9.32 3.52 11.91
N PHE A 204 10.43 4.23 11.69
CA PHE A 204 10.48 5.38 10.78
C PHE A 204 10.16 5.02 9.33
N ASP A 205 10.67 3.89 8.82
CA ASP A 205 10.29 3.37 7.50
C ASP A 205 8.78 3.14 7.41
N THR A 206 8.17 2.64 8.49
CA THR A 206 6.73 2.37 8.57
C THR A 206 5.93 3.67 8.61
N LEU A 207 6.33 4.66 9.43
CA LEU A 207 5.68 5.97 9.50
C LEU A 207 5.73 6.70 8.15
N ALA A 208 6.86 6.63 7.44
CA ALA A 208 6.99 7.22 6.11
C ALA A 208 6.00 6.61 5.11
N LEU A 209 5.79 5.29 5.17
CA LEU A 209 4.78 4.64 4.32
C LEU A 209 3.34 5.01 4.73
N LEU A 210 3.03 5.05 6.03
CA LEU A 210 1.68 5.38 6.49
C LEU A 210 1.27 6.79 6.08
N ALA A 211 2.21 7.75 6.12
CA ALA A 211 2.04 9.12 5.64
C ALA A 211 0.79 9.84 6.20
N THR A 212 0.37 9.46 7.39
CA THR A 212 -0.66 10.15 8.18
C THR A 212 -0.04 11.38 8.85
N LYS A 213 -0.89 12.29 9.34
CA LYS A 213 -0.43 13.50 10.04
C LYS A 213 0.47 13.16 11.25
N PRO A 214 0.06 12.28 12.20
CA PRO A 214 0.91 11.94 13.35
C PRO A 214 2.24 11.26 12.96
N ALA A 215 2.22 10.42 11.93
CA ALA A 215 3.42 9.78 11.41
C ALA A 215 4.44 10.80 10.87
N VAL A 216 3.98 11.73 10.03
CA VAL A 216 4.85 12.76 9.45
C VAL A 216 5.34 13.73 10.53
N GLU A 217 4.49 14.16 11.45
CA GLU A 217 4.89 15.01 12.58
C GLU A 217 5.95 14.34 13.45
N THR A 218 5.82 13.05 13.72
CA THR A 218 6.82 12.29 14.48
C THR A 218 8.16 12.20 13.76
N LEU A 219 8.16 12.00 12.44
CA LEU A 219 9.40 12.03 11.65
C LEU A 219 10.05 13.41 11.64
N LEU A 220 9.25 14.47 11.52
CA LEU A 220 9.72 15.86 11.55
C LEU A 220 10.32 16.20 12.91
N GLU A 221 9.67 15.82 14.01
CA GLU A 221 10.14 16.01 15.38
C GLU A 221 11.50 15.34 15.61
N ALA A 222 11.61 14.04 15.26
CA ALA A 222 12.85 13.29 15.41
C ALA A 222 13.97 13.86 14.52
N ALA A 223 13.66 14.22 13.27
CA ALA A 223 14.63 14.82 12.36
C ALA A 223 15.12 16.20 12.86
N ARG A 224 14.23 17.02 13.43
CA ARG A 224 14.57 18.31 14.06
C ARG A 224 15.46 18.11 15.29
N ALA A 225 15.22 17.04 16.06
CA ALA A 225 16.06 16.65 17.18
C ALA A 225 17.44 16.07 16.76
N GLY A 226 17.74 16.01 15.45
CA GLY A 226 19.02 15.55 14.92
C GLY A 226 19.08 14.05 14.60
N ASP A 227 17.95 13.32 14.63
CA ASP A 227 17.91 11.92 14.21
C ASP A 227 18.09 11.84 12.68
N ALA A 228 19.26 11.32 12.27
CA ALA A 228 19.63 11.22 10.88
C ALA A 228 18.73 10.24 10.10
N ASP A 229 18.30 9.15 10.75
CA ASP A 229 17.48 8.10 10.13
C ASP A 229 16.06 8.64 9.89
N ALA A 230 15.44 9.29 10.88
CA ALA A 230 14.14 9.94 10.71
C ALA A 230 14.17 10.95 9.56
N GLY A 231 15.20 11.80 9.53
CA GLY A 231 15.30 12.81 8.50
C GLY A 231 15.61 12.25 7.11
N ALA A 232 16.24 11.09 6.98
CA ALA A 232 16.37 10.42 5.67
C ALA A 232 15.01 9.95 5.15
N ARG A 233 14.13 9.50 6.05
CA ARG A 233 12.80 8.94 5.74
C ARG A 233 11.76 9.99 5.40
N LEU A 234 11.98 11.25 5.76
CA LEU A 234 11.17 12.37 5.28
C LEU A 234 11.07 12.41 3.75
N GLY A 235 12.13 12.06 3.03
CA GLY A 235 12.12 12.00 1.56
C GLY A 235 11.48 10.73 0.98
N ASP A 236 11.11 9.77 1.81
CA ASP A 236 10.44 8.52 1.44
C ASP A 236 8.95 8.52 1.81
N VAL A 237 8.46 9.61 2.41
CA VAL A 237 7.03 9.79 2.75
C VAL A 237 6.18 9.69 1.49
N LEU A 238 5.06 8.94 1.57
CA LEU A 238 4.15 8.84 0.42
C LEU A 238 3.59 10.23 0.04
N PRO A 239 3.25 10.45 -1.24
CA PRO A 239 2.82 11.77 -1.71
C PRO A 239 1.62 12.37 -0.96
N GLY A 240 0.73 11.53 -0.41
CA GLY A 240 -0.38 11.98 0.42
C GLY A 240 0.02 12.67 1.74
N GLY A 241 1.24 12.46 2.23
CA GLY A 241 1.77 13.07 3.45
C GLY A 241 2.54 14.37 3.24
N ALA A 242 2.82 14.75 1.98
CA ALA A 242 3.60 15.95 1.66
C ALA A 242 3.01 17.24 2.25
N GLU A 243 1.68 17.32 2.31
CA GLU A 243 0.96 18.48 2.86
C GLU A 243 1.24 18.70 4.36
N TYR A 244 1.52 17.63 5.12
CA TYR A 244 1.82 17.73 6.55
C TYR A 244 3.24 18.23 6.83
N MET A 245 4.09 18.34 5.80
CA MET A 245 5.47 18.85 5.92
C MET A 245 5.57 20.36 5.69
N LEU A 246 4.50 21.01 5.24
CA LEU A 246 4.55 22.40 4.77
C LEU A 246 4.86 23.41 5.88
N GLU A 247 4.34 23.17 7.09
CA GLU A 247 4.61 24.04 8.24
C GLU A 247 6.09 24.00 8.63
N ALA A 248 6.77 22.87 8.42
CA ALA A 248 8.19 22.72 8.74
C ALA A 248 9.13 23.44 7.75
N LEU A 249 8.62 23.96 6.63
CA LEU A 249 9.39 24.83 5.72
C LEU A 249 9.60 26.24 6.29
N GLU A 250 8.77 26.66 7.24
CA GLU A 250 8.81 27.98 7.86
C GLU A 250 9.62 27.98 9.16
N ASP A 251 10.32 26.89 9.45
CA ASP A 251 11.16 26.76 10.64
C ASP A 251 12.35 27.75 10.62
N ASN A 252 12.69 28.27 11.79
CA ASN A 252 13.83 29.17 11.98
C ASN A 252 15.18 28.43 11.84
N ASP A 253 15.21 27.11 12.00
CA ASP A 253 16.40 26.30 11.71
C ASP A 253 16.57 26.11 10.20
N SER A 254 17.50 26.89 9.62
CA SER A 254 17.80 26.86 8.19
C SER A 254 18.25 25.50 7.68
N LYS A 255 18.93 24.67 8.49
CA LYS A 255 19.38 23.33 8.05
C LYS A 255 18.22 22.35 8.00
N PHE A 256 17.36 22.37 9.03
CA PHE A 256 16.17 21.53 9.06
C PHE A 256 15.18 21.91 7.95
N ALA A 257 14.89 23.22 7.77
CA ALA A 257 14.02 23.70 6.70
C ALA A 257 14.52 23.30 5.30
N ILE A 258 15.84 23.38 5.05
CA ILE A 258 16.44 22.92 3.78
C ILE A 258 16.26 21.40 3.59
N LYS A 259 16.35 20.60 4.66
CA LYS A 259 16.13 19.15 4.60
C LYS A 259 14.67 18.80 4.27
N VAL A 260 13.72 19.52 4.85
CA VAL A 260 12.29 19.40 4.53
C VAL A 260 12.03 19.80 3.08
N TYR A 261 12.62 20.92 2.62
CA TYR A 261 12.58 21.35 1.22
C TYR A 261 13.07 20.26 0.27
N ASP A 262 14.25 19.68 0.53
CA ASP A 262 14.82 18.61 -0.29
C ASP A 262 13.93 17.36 -0.34
N SER A 263 13.32 17.01 0.79
CA SER A 263 12.39 15.90 0.89
C SER A 263 11.14 16.14 0.05
N LEU A 264 10.55 17.34 0.12
CA LEU A 264 9.39 17.73 -0.69
C LEU A 264 9.69 17.75 -2.18
N LEU A 265 10.88 18.21 -2.60
CA LEU A 265 11.29 18.12 -4.00
C LEU A 265 11.31 16.68 -4.50
N LYS A 266 11.82 15.74 -3.69
CA LYS A 266 11.87 14.31 -4.02
C LYS A 266 10.46 13.72 -4.13
N ILE A 267 9.61 13.93 -3.12
CA ILE A 267 8.23 13.41 -3.10
C ILE A 267 7.42 13.95 -4.29
N CYS A 268 7.55 15.25 -4.57
CA CYS A 268 6.80 15.92 -5.65
C CYS A 268 7.48 15.79 -7.03
N GLN A 269 8.62 15.10 -7.11
CA GLN A 269 9.40 14.89 -8.34
C GLN A 269 9.80 16.20 -9.07
N ILE A 270 10.12 17.24 -8.30
CA ILE A 270 10.52 18.55 -8.83
C ILE A 270 12.00 18.53 -9.21
N LYS A 271 12.31 18.69 -10.50
CA LYS A 271 13.68 18.55 -11.04
C LYS A 271 14.61 19.75 -10.80
N ASN A 272 14.05 20.95 -10.63
CA ASN A 272 14.83 22.20 -10.56
C ASN A 272 15.15 22.59 -9.11
N LYS A 273 15.95 21.76 -8.42
CA LYS A 273 16.42 22.03 -7.06
C LYS A 273 17.26 23.32 -7.01
N LYS A 274 16.97 24.20 -6.05
CA LYS A 274 17.84 25.34 -5.77
C LYS A 274 19.09 24.89 -5.00
N PRO A 275 20.30 25.37 -5.37
CA PRO A 275 21.53 25.02 -4.67
C PRO A 275 21.57 25.63 -3.27
N ALA A 276 22.42 25.11 -2.37
CA ALA A 276 22.57 25.65 -1.01
C ALA A 276 22.85 27.16 -0.99
N SER A 277 23.68 27.64 -1.93
CA SER A 277 24.03 29.05 -2.07
C SER A 277 22.84 29.97 -2.40
N PHE A 278 21.74 29.43 -2.94
CA PHE A 278 20.52 30.20 -3.15
C PHE A 278 19.91 30.63 -1.81
N TRP A 279 19.86 29.74 -0.83
CA TRP A 279 19.24 30.03 0.48
C TRP A 279 20.02 31.07 1.28
N GLU A 280 21.33 31.14 1.07
CA GLU A 280 22.22 32.11 1.71
C GLU A 280 22.18 33.49 1.03
N LYS A 281 22.11 33.53 -0.31
CA LYS A 281 22.35 34.75 -1.09
C LYS A 281 21.11 35.36 -1.73
N ALA A 282 20.04 34.58 -1.94
CA ALA A 282 18.87 35.08 -2.64
C ALA A 282 18.09 36.10 -1.79
N PRO A 283 17.54 37.15 -2.42
CA PRO A 283 16.61 38.06 -1.74
C PRO A 283 15.45 37.30 -1.10
N GLU A 284 14.95 37.82 0.02
CA GLU A 284 13.83 37.22 0.77
C GLU A 284 12.62 36.91 -0.12
N LYS A 285 12.26 37.84 -1.01
CA LYS A 285 11.20 37.64 -2.00
C LYS A 285 11.41 36.39 -2.85
N GLN A 286 12.62 36.17 -3.37
CA GLN A 286 12.91 35.00 -4.21
C GLN A 286 12.86 33.70 -3.40
N ARG A 287 13.34 33.71 -2.16
CA ARG A 287 13.23 32.54 -1.26
C ARG A 287 11.76 32.21 -0.98
N ARG A 288 10.94 33.23 -0.69
CA ARG A 288 9.50 33.07 -0.48
C ARG A 288 8.79 32.54 -1.73
N ASP A 289 9.08 33.09 -2.91
CA ASP A 289 8.48 32.64 -4.17
C ASP A 289 8.83 31.17 -4.47
N GLU A 290 10.06 30.75 -4.18
CA GLU A 290 10.47 29.35 -4.29
C GLU A 290 9.75 28.44 -3.29
N LEU A 291 9.61 28.86 -2.03
CA LEU A 291 8.87 28.10 -1.02
C LEU A 291 7.39 27.96 -1.38
N GLU A 292 6.75 29.03 -1.87
CA GLU A 292 5.35 28.98 -2.33
C GLU A 292 5.17 28.04 -3.53
N ARG A 293 6.12 28.04 -4.47
CA ARG A 293 6.13 27.09 -5.59
C ARG A 293 6.15 25.64 -5.10
N VAL A 294 6.98 25.33 -4.09
CA VAL A 294 7.05 23.98 -3.51
C VAL A 294 5.79 23.63 -2.72
N LYS A 295 5.26 24.57 -1.92
CA LYS A 295 3.99 24.38 -1.18
C LYS A 295 2.84 24.06 -2.12
N GLN A 296 2.71 24.81 -3.23
CA GLN A 296 1.67 24.55 -4.23
C GLN A 296 1.81 23.15 -4.83
N ALA A 297 3.01 22.78 -5.28
CA ALA A 297 3.26 21.47 -5.87
C ALA A 297 2.99 20.31 -4.89
N ALA A 298 3.31 20.49 -3.60
CA ALA A 298 3.02 19.51 -2.56
C ALA A 298 1.52 19.34 -2.33
N ARG A 299 0.74 20.44 -2.25
CA ARG A 299 -0.74 20.38 -2.13
C ARG A 299 -1.37 19.68 -3.33
N GLU A 300 -0.95 20.03 -4.54
CA GLU A 300 -1.43 19.40 -5.79
C GLU A 300 -1.09 17.92 -5.85
N THR A 301 0.12 17.55 -5.41
CA THR A 301 0.57 16.15 -5.39
C THR A 301 -0.20 15.34 -4.34
N ALA A 302 -0.36 15.87 -3.12
CA ALA A 302 -1.14 15.23 -2.07
C ALA A 302 -2.61 15.07 -2.48
N LYS A 303 -3.20 16.08 -3.13
CA LYS A 303 -4.56 16.01 -3.68
C LYS A 303 -4.69 14.92 -4.74
N ARG A 304 -3.85 14.92 -5.78
CA ARG A 304 -3.88 13.89 -6.84
C ARG A 304 -3.72 12.48 -6.27
N TRP A 305 -2.84 12.32 -5.29
CA TRP A 305 -2.65 11.05 -4.62
C TRP A 305 -3.92 10.62 -3.87
N ARG A 306 -4.57 11.53 -3.12
CA ARG A 306 -5.84 11.22 -2.45
C ARG A 306 -6.94 10.86 -3.45
N ASP A 307 -7.06 11.59 -4.57
CA ASP A 307 -8.07 11.33 -5.59
C ASP A 307 -7.85 9.95 -6.26
N GLN A 308 -6.60 9.56 -6.50
CA GLN A 308 -6.25 8.28 -7.11
C GLN A 308 -6.37 7.09 -6.14
N TYR A 309 -6.04 7.31 -4.86
CA TYR A 309 -5.96 6.25 -3.86
C TYR A 309 -7.04 6.37 -2.77
N ALA A 310 -8.15 7.08 -3.05
CA ALA A 310 -9.26 7.23 -2.11
C ALA A 310 -9.80 5.88 -1.62
N GLU A 311 -9.77 4.86 -2.47
CA GLU A 311 -10.19 3.48 -2.18
C GLU A 311 -9.21 2.67 -1.28
N TYR A 312 -8.01 3.21 -0.99
CA TYR A 312 -6.99 2.57 -0.13
C TYR A 312 -7.01 3.13 1.29
N ARG A 313 -7.80 4.17 1.56
CA ARG A 313 -8.00 4.79 2.88
C ARG A 313 -9.30 4.30 3.51
#